data_AF-A0A0G0E1L6-F1
#
_entry.id   AF-A0A0G0E1L6-F1
#
_cell.length_a   1.000
_cell.length_b   1.000
_cell.length_c   1.000
_cell.angle_alpha   90.00
_cell.angle_beta   90.00
_cell.angle_gamma   90.00
#
_symmetry.space_group_name_H-M   'P 1'
#
loop_
_entity.id
_entity.type
_entity.pdbx_description
1 polymer ?
#
loop_
_entity_poly.entity_id
_entity_poly.type
_entity_poly.pdbx_seq_one_letter_code
_entity_poly.pdbx_strand_id
1 'polypeptide(L)'
;MINNYFEIDKQGNLKETSRKFNKKPKIKKDLFSQYLNINVGYSLVTPILIGVIIGLALDNKFYTKPYFTVFFIFFGMVSSIYNLFKMIK
;
A
#
# COMPACT_ATOMS: atom_id res chain seq x y z
N MET A 1 -23.33 21.85 -9.60
CA MET A 1 -23.04 23.22 -10.03
C MET A 1 -23.49 23.30 -11.48
N ILE A 2 -24.55 24.05 -11.75
CA ILE A 2 -25.05 24.28 -13.10
C ILE A 2 -24.27 25.49 -13.58
N ASN A 3 -23.39 25.29 -14.56
CA ASN A 3 -22.67 26.40 -15.17
C ASN A 3 -23.41 26.72 -16.47
N ASN A 4 -23.92 27.93 -16.56
CA ASN A 4 -24.52 28.44 -17.79
C ASN A 4 -23.39 28.87 -18.71
N TYR A 5 -23.49 28.49 -19.98
CA TYR A 5 -22.58 28.97 -21.01
C TYR A 5 -23.37 29.38 -22.25
N PHE A 6 -22.82 30.32 -22.99
CA PHE A 6 -23.39 30.81 -24.22
C PHE A 6 -22.78 30.01 -25.38
N GLU A 7 -23.64 29.35 -26.15
CA GLU A 7 -23.24 28.60 -27.34
C GLU A 7 -23.71 29.39 -28.57
N ILE A 8 -22.86 29.49 -29.59
CA ILE A 8 -23.21 30.14 -30.86
C ILE A 8 -23.88 29.07 -31.73
N ASP A 9 -25.12 29.31 -32.12
CA ASP A 9 -25.82 28.40 -33.01
C ASP A 9 -25.26 28.49 -34.45
N LYS A 10 -25.70 27.57 -35.32
CA LYS A 10 -25.24 27.54 -36.72
C LYS A 10 -25.61 28.78 -37.53
N GLN A 11 -26.45 29.66 -36.97
CA GLN A 11 -26.91 30.90 -37.57
C GLN A 11 -26.14 32.11 -37.04
N GLY A 12 -25.17 31.89 -36.14
CA GLY A 12 -24.33 32.94 -35.56
C GLY A 12 -24.94 33.64 -34.35
N ASN A 13 -26.06 33.15 -33.81
CA ASN A 13 -26.72 33.77 -32.66
C ASN A 13 -26.23 33.17 -31.34
N LEU A 14 -26.12 34.03 -30.32
CA LEU A 14 -25.78 33.63 -28.96
C LEU A 14 -27.02 33.04 -28.27
N LYS A 15 -26.94 31.78 -27.84
CA LYS A 15 -27.99 31.12 -27.06
C LYS A 15 -27.45 30.66 -25.72
N GLU A 16 -28.10 31.07 -24.62
CA GLU A 16 -27.77 30.58 -23.29
C GLU A 16 -28.27 29.14 -23.14
N THR A 17 -27.37 28.23 -22.80
CA THR A 17 -27.70 26.82 -22.58
C THR A 17 -27.12 26.34 -21.27
N SER A 18 -27.88 25.51 -20.54
CA SER A 18 -27.51 24.98 -19.24
C SER A 18 -27.33 23.46 -19.33
N ARG A 19 -26.09 22.99 -19.56
CA ARG A 19 -25.80 21.56 -19.37
C ARG A 19 -25.47 21.28 -17.90
N LYS A 20 -26.22 20.36 -17.29
CA LYS A 20 -25.83 19.72 -16.03
C LYS A 20 -24.60 18.84 -16.30
N PHE A 21 -23.41 19.34 -15.99
CA PHE A 21 -22.22 18.49 -15.90
C PHE A 21 -22.38 17.59 -14.67
N ASN A 22 -22.74 16.33 -14.88
CA ASN A 22 -22.57 15.28 -13.88
C ASN A 22 -21.07 15.19 -13.58
N LYS A 23 -20.61 15.80 -12.48
CA LYS A 23 -19.25 15.60 -11.98
C LYS A 23 -19.07 14.08 -11.92
N LYS A 24 -18.18 13.54 -12.76
CA LYS A 24 -17.76 12.14 -12.65
C LYS A 24 -17.41 11.92 -11.18
N PRO A 25 -17.91 10.86 -10.52
CA PRO A 25 -17.59 10.60 -9.13
C PRO A 25 -16.06 10.66 -9.04
N LYS A 26 -15.55 11.48 -8.11
CA LYS A 26 -14.12 11.47 -7.80
C LYS A 26 -13.85 10.05 -7.33
N ILE A 27 -13.34 9.22 -8.25
CA ILE A 27 -12.68 7.97 -7.89
C ILE A 27 -11.60 8.44 -6.94
N LYS A 28 -11.82 8.24 -5.64
CA LYS A 28 -10.78 8.35 -4.65
C LYS A 28 -9.77 7.34 -5.15
N LYS A 29 -8.75 7.80 -5.86
CA LYS A 29 -7.60 6.97 -6.25
C LYS A 29 -7.03 6.57 -4.92
N ASP A 30 -7.45 5.39 -4.47
CA ASP A 30 -7.15 4.87 -3.16
C ASP A 30 -5.64 4.81 -3.14
N LEU A 31 -5.00 5.69 -2.36
CA LEU A 31 -3.54 5.76 -2.27
C LEU A 31 -2.99 4.34 -2.07
N PHE A 32 -3.75 3.54 -1.31
CA PHE A 32 -3.63 2.10 -1.09
C PHE A 32 -3.31 1.22 -2.30
N SER A 33 -3.88 1.50 -3.48
CA SER A 33 -3.72 0.66 -4.68
C SER A 33 -2.33 0.76 -5.32
N GLN A 34 -1.58 1.84 -5.08
CA GLN A 34 -0.17 1.97 -5.49
C GLN A 34 0.81 1.42 -4.43
N TYR A 35 0.38 1.30 -3.16
CA TYR A 35 1.20 0.73 -2.07
C TYR A 35 1.05 -0.78 -1.89
N LEU A 36 0.23 -1.45 -2.71
CA LEU A 36 -0.02 -2.89 -2.61
C LEU A 36 1.30 -3.70 -2.60
N ASN A 37 2.28 -3.29 -3.42
CA ASN A 37 3.58 -3.94 -3.51
C ASN A 37 4.48 -3.65 -2.29
N ILE A 38 4.36 -2.47 -1.68
CA ILE A 38 5.13 -2.08 -0.49
C ILE A 38 4.66 -2.88 0.73
N ASN A 39 3.35 -3.16 0.83
CA ASN A 39 2.80 -3.99 1.91
C ASN A 39 3.39 -5.40 1.92
N VAL A 40 3.65 -5.98 0.75
CA VAL A 40 4.24 -7.33 0.61
C VAL A 40 5.71 -7.32 1.08
N GLY A 41 6.49 -6.33 0.62
CA GLY A 41 7.89 -6.18 1.06
C GLY A 41 8.00 -5.95 2.57
N TYR A 42 7.17 -5.07 3.13
CA TYR A 42 7.16 -4.81 4.57
C TYR A 42 6.74 -6.04 5.38
N SER A 43 5.77 -6.79 4.87
CA SER A 43 5.32 -8.06 5.44
C SER A 43 6.40 -9.13 5.47
N LEU A 44 7.31 -9.11 4.49
CA LEU A 44 8.43 -10.05 4.44
C LEU A 44 9.58 -9.64 5.36
N VAL A 45 9.96 -8.36 5.33
CA VAL A 45 11.15 -7.83 6.01
C VAL A 45 10.92 -7.70 7.51
N THR A 46 9.74 -7.25 7.94
CA THR A 46 9.40 -7.01 9.36
C THR A 46 9.66 -8.22 10.27
N PRO A 47 9.12 -9.43 10.00
CA PRO A 47 9.35 -10.59 10.87
C PRO A 47 10.81 -11.04 10.92
N ILE A 48 11.57 -10.89 9.82
CA ILE A 48 13.00 -11.19 9.80
C ILE A 48 13.77 -10.19 10.67
N LEU A 49 13.46 -8.90 10.55
CA LEU A 49 14.09 -7.83 11.33
C LEU A 49 13.84 -8.00 12.84
N ILE A 50 12.60 -8.35 13.21
CA ILE A 50 12.24 -8.67 14.60
C ILE A 50 13.04 -9.88 15.09
N GLY A 51 13.17 -10.92 14.28
CA GLY A 51 13.98 -12.10 14.61
C GLY A 51 15.45 -11.76 14.86
N VAL A 52 16.04 -10.89 14.03
CA VAL A 52 17.42 -10.42 14.21
C VAL A 52 17.57 -9.63 15.51
N ILE A 53 16.67 -8.68 15.79
CA ILE A 53 16.74 -7.85 17.00
C ILE A 53 16.65 -8.72 18.27
N ILE A 54 15.68 -9.63 18.30
CA ILE A 54 15.48 -10.55 19.43
C ILE A 54 16.66 -11.51 19.56
N GLY A 55 17.14 -12.06 18.44
CA GLY A 55 18.26 -12.98 18.39
C GLY A 55 19.55 -12.35 18.92
N LEU A 56 19.88 -11.14 18.48
CA LEU A 56 21.04 -10.40 18.97
C LEU A 56 20.92 -10.05 20.46
N ALA A 57 19.72 -9.66 20.91
CA ALA A 57 19.48 -9.39 22.33
C ALA A 57 19.70 -10.65 23.19
N LEU A 58 19.28 -11.82 22.70
CA LEU A 58 19.49 -13.10 23.38
C LEU A 58 20.95 -13.55 23.34
N ASP A 59 21.60 -13.46 22.18
CA ASP A 59 23.00 -13.83 22.03
C ASP A 59 23.91 -12.98 22.95
N ASN A 60 23.62 -11.68 23.06
CA ASN A 60 24.33 -10.79 23.98
C ASN A 60 24.04 -11.12 25.46
N LYS A 61 22.82 -11.53 25.80
CA LYS A 61 22.44 -11.88 27.18
C LYS A 61 23.07 -13.21 27.63
N PHE A 62 23.18 -14.17 26.73
CA PHE A 62 23.73 -15.50 27.03
C PHE A 62 25.22 -15.62 26.70
N TYR A 63 25.86 -14.56 26.21
CA TYR A 63 27.24 -14.55 25.71
C TYR A 63 27.51 -15.69 24.71
N THR A 64 26.47 -16.06 23.96
CA THR A 64 26.58 -17.09 22.93
C THR A 64 27.10 -16.46 21.66
N LYS A 65 27.88 -17.24 20.88
CA LYS A 65 28.04 -16.99 19.45
C LYS A 65 26.65 -16.85 18.80
N PRO A 66 26.50 -16.22 17.62
CA PRO A 66 25.21 -15.79 17.05
C PRO A 66 24.24 -16.93 16.63
N TYR A 67 24.06 -17.93 17.49
CA TYR A 67 23.25 -19.11 17.32
C TYR A 67 21.78 -18.77 17.47
N PHE A 68 21.39 -17.96 18.46
CA PHE A 68 20.00 -17.53 18.59
C PHE A 68 19.61 -16.63 17.44
N THR A 69 20.49 -15.72 17.01
CA THR A 69 20.27 -14.87 15.83
C THR A 69 19.97 -15.71 14.59
N VAL A 70 20.79 -16.72 14.29
CA VAL A 70 20.55 -17.61 13.13
C VAL A 70 19.22 -18.36 13.26
N PHE A 71 18.91 -18.88 14.46
CA PHE A 71 17.66 -19.58 14.72
C PHE A 71 16.42 -18.69 14.55
N PHE A 72 16.44 -17.48 15.09
CA PHE A 72 15.34 -16.53 14.99
C PHE A 72 15.18 -15.95 13.58
N ILE A 73 16.27 -15.79 12.81
CA ILE A 73 16.17 -15.45 11.39
C ILE A 73 15.43 -16.54 10.63
N PHE A 74 15.72 -17.81 10.91
CA PHE A 74 15.03 -18.93 10.26
C PHE A 74 13.52 -18.93 10.57
N PHE A 75 13.16 -18.73 11.84
CA PHE A 75 11.76 -18.54 12.23
C PHE A 75 11.12 -17.31 11.59
N GLY A 76 11.85 -16.19 11.51
CA GLY A 76 11.43 -14.98 10.83
C GLY A 76 11.14 -15.23 9.35
N MET A 77 11.97 -16.02 8.67
CA MET A 77 11.79 -16.41 7.27
C MET A 77 10.56 -17.31 7.07
N VAL A 78 10.34 -18.30 7.93
CA VAL A 78 9.14 -19.15 7.87
C VAL A 78 7.87 -18.31 8.09
N SER A 79 7.88 -17.40 9.07
CA SER A 79 6.77 -16.48 9.36
C SER A 79 6.49 -15.53 8.19
N SER A 80 7.56 -15.00 7.59
CA SER A 80 7.54 -14.15 6.40
C SER A 80 6.83 -14.84 5.23
N ILE A 81 7.22 -16.08 4.94
CA ILE A 81 6.61 -16.90 3.89
C ILE A 81 5.15 -17.26 4.21
N TYR A 82 4.86 -17.63 5.46
CA TYR A 82 3.49 -17.95 5.90
C TYR A 82 2.55 -16.76 5.76
N ASN A 83 3.01 -15.56 6.13
CA ASN A 83 2.25 -14.33 5.97
C ASN A 83 1.97 -14.02 4.49
N LEU A 84 2.95 -14.30 3.60
CA LEU A 84 2.79 -14.17 2.16
C LEU A 84 1.68 -15.08 1.63
N PHE A 85 1.69 -16.36 2.01
CA PHE A 85 0.68 -17.32 1.60
C PHE A 85 -0.73 -16.92 2.08
N LYS A 86 -0.83 -16.36 3.28
CA LYS A 86 -2.09 -15.84 3.82
C LYS A 86 -2.62 -14.61 3.06
N MET A 87 -1.74 -13.78 2.49
CA MET A 87 -2.16 -12.64 1.69
C MET A 87 -2.65 -13.03 0.29
N ILE A 88 -2.16 -14.17 -0.24
CA ILE A 88 -2.51 -14.66 -1.58
C ILE A 88 -3.81 -15.49 -1.55
N LYS A 89 -4.07 -16.19 -0.45
CA LYS A 89 -5.29 -17.00 -0.24
C LYS A 89 -6.46 -16.16 0.22
#